data_AF-A0A968JM18-F1
#
_entry.id   AF-A0A968JM18-F1
#
_cell.length_a   1.000
_cell.length_b   1.000
_cell.length_c   1.000
_cell.angle_alpha   90.00
_cell.angle_beta   90.00
_cell.angle_gamma   90.00
#
_symmetry.space_group_name_H-M   'P 1'
#
loop_
_entity.id
_entity.type
_entity.pdbx_description
1 polymer ?
#
loop_
_entity_poly.entity_id
_entity_poly.type
_entity_poly.pdbx_seq_one_letter_code
_entity_poly.pdbx_strand_id
1 'polypeptide(L)'
;MEKSTKGDLYRNAFNNAVKYAKDHPTCYFMSDIRKQGVVGPEDRKWFETVAIPAAIGVGLQKAAVIHDANAFKMYYINIILQHVLKKGVPMKFFGNTEQAYQWLTEN
;
A
#
# COMPACT_ATOMS: atom_id res chain seq x y z
N MET A 1 -27.24 -11.88 1.31
CA MET A 1 -26.50 -11.17 2.37
C MET A 1 -25.04 -11.59 2.26
N GLU A 2 -24.22 -10.85 1.51
CA GLU A 2 -22.80 -11.20 1.33
C GLU A 2 -21.98 -10.78 2.55
N LYS A 3 -21.15 -11.70 3.03
CA LYS A 3 -20.43 -11.63 4.31
C LYS A 3 -19.41 -10.49 4.35
N SER A 4 -19.52 -9.63 5.36
CA SER A 4 -18.52 -8.62 5.74
C SER A 4 -17.37 -9.27 6.52
N THR A 5 -16.43 -9.89 5.80
CA THR A 5 -15.19 -10.47 6.37
C THR A 5 -13.91 -10.03 5.64
N LYS A 6 -14.01 -9.00 4.77
CA LYS A 6 -12.89 -8.54 3.91
C LYS A 6 -11.91 -7.57 4.57
N GLY A 7 -12.33 -6.84 5.62
CA GLY A 7 -11.50 -5.84 6.28
C GLY A 7 -10.29 -6.44 7.01
N ASP A 8 -10.45 -7.59 7.67
CA ASP A 8 -9.39 -8.19 8.47
C ASP A 8 -8.19 -8.62 7.62
N LEU A 9 -8.41 -9.29 6.49
CA LEU A 9 -7.33 -9.69 5.59
C LEU A 9 -6.58 -8.48 5.00
N TYR A 10 -7.32 -7.44 4.65
CA TYR A 10 -6.74 -6.20 4.13
C TYR A 10 -5.84 -5.54 5.18
N ARG A 11 -6.34 -5.32 6.41
CA ARG A 11 -5.59 -4.68 7.49
C ARG A 11 -4.42 -5.54 7.95
N ASN A 12 -4.61 -6.86 8.02
CA ASN A 12 -3.57 -7.80 8.45
C ASN A 12 -2.35 -7.77 7.52
N ALA A 13 -2.53 -7.57 6.22
CA ALA A 13 -1.39 -7.44 5.30
C ALA A 13 -0.44 -6.30 5.72
N PHE A 14 -0.98 -5.13 6.04
CA PHE A 14 -0.17 -3.98 6.47
C PHE A 14 0.32 -4.12 7.90
N ASN A 15 -0.51 -4.62 8.82
CA ASN A 15 -0.10 -4.85 10.21
C ASN A 15 1.07 -5.83 10.29
N ASN A 16 1.05 -6.90 9.49
CA ASN A 16 2.14 -7.87 9.41
C ASN A 16 3.40 -7.26 8.80
N ALA A 17 3.27 -6.45 7.74
CA ALA A 17 4.40 -5.75 7.14
C ALA A 17 5.07 -4.77 8.14
N VAL A 18 4.27 -3.98 8.87
CA VAL A 18 4.77 -3.08 9.92
C VAL A 18 5.40 -3.87 11.06
N LYS A 19 4.78 -4.97 11.50
CA LYS A 19 5.35 -5.83 12.54
C LYS A 19 6.71 -6.38 12.11
N TYR A 20 6.81 -6.89 10.89
CA TYR A 20 8.08 -7.39 10.36
C TYR A 20 9.15 -6.29 10.30
N ALA A 21 8.78 -5.09 9.83
CA ALA A 21 9.69 -3.96 9.68
C ALA A 21 10.25 -3.41 11.01
N LYS A 22 9.57 -3.67 12.14
CA LYS A 22 10.10 -3.32 13.47
C LYS A 22 11.37 -4.10 13.83
N ASP A 23 11.41 -5.37 13.42
CA ASP A 23 12.51 -6.29 13.74
C ASP A 23 13.53 -6.38 12.59
N HIS A 24 13.14 -5.96 11.38
CA HIS A 24 13.95 -6.04 10.16
C HIS A 24 13.93 -4.70 9.43
N PRO A 25 15.04 -3.93 9.44
CA PRO A 25 15.10 -2.63 8.76
C PRO A 25 14.63 -2.73 7.30
N THR A 26 13.45 -2.19 7.04
CA THR A 26 12.78 -2.27 5.74
C THR A 26 12.41 -0.86 5.31
N CYS A 27 13.18 -0.30 4.37
CA CYS A 27 12.96 1.06 3.89
C CYS A 27 11.94 1.14 2.75
N TYR A 28 11.71 0.02 2.05
CA TYR A 28 10.96 -0.02 0.80
C TYR A 28 9.80 -1.01 0.90
N PHE A 29 8.64 -0.63 0.36
CA PHE A 29 7.45 -1.47 0.36
C PHE A 29 6.93 -1.68 -1.07
N MET A 30 6.57 -2.92 -1.40
CA MET A 30 5.95 -3.25 -2.69
C MET A 30 4.63 -3.98 -2.45
N SER A 31 3.56 -3.49 -3.07
CA SER A 31 2.23 -4.08 -2.96
C SER A 31 1.70 -4.49 -4.32
N ASP A 32 1.32 -5.75 -4.48
CA ASP A 32 0.62 -6.23 -5.68
C ASP A 32 -0.89 -6.26 -5.45
N ILE A 33 -1.61 -5.40 -6.16
CA ILE A 33 -3.06 -5.26 -6.04
C ILE A 33 -3.81 -5.78 -7.27
N ARG A 34 -3.15 -6.50 -8.18
CA ARG A 34 -3.79 -7.06 -9.40
C ARG A 34 -4.95 -8.00 -9.06
N LYS A 35 -4.86 -8.75 -7.96
CA LYS A 35 -5.94 -9.63 -7.46
C LYS A 35 -6.72 -9.05 -6.29
N GLN A 36 -6.48 -7.79 -5.93
CA GLN A 36 -7.19 -7.15 -4.82
C GLN A 36 -8.62 -6.79 -5.22
N GLY A 37 -9.57 -7.13 -4.35
CA GLY A 37 -10.96 -6.68 -4.48
C GLY A 37 -11.15 -5.20 -4.17
N VAL A 38 -12.40 -4.75 -4.18
CA VAL A 38 -12.77 -3.39 -3.79
C VAL A 38 -12.48 -3.18 -2.30
N VAL A 39 -11.74 -2.12 -1.98
CA VAL A 39 -11.50 -1.67 -0.60
C VAL A 39 -12.63 -0.74 -0.18
N GLY A 40 -13.29 -1.07 0.92
CA GLY A 40 -14.42 -0.31 1.46
C GLY A 40 -13.97 0.99 2.16
N PRO A 41 -14.85 2.00 2.29
CA PRO A 41 -14.50 3.32 2.85
C PRO A 41 -13.82 3.28 4.22
N GLU A 42 -14.25 2.38 5.12
CA GLU A 42 -13.66 2.24 6.45
C GLU A 42 -12.20 1.80 6.39
N ASP A 43 -11.88 0.85 5.52
CA ASP A 43 -10.51 0.37 5.34
C ASP A 43 -9.62 1.40 4.66
N ARG A 44 -10.18 2.22 3.76
CA ARG A 44 -9.45 3.37 3.18
C ARG A 44 -9.09 4.38 4.26
N LYS A 45 -10.07 4.73 5.12
CA LYS A 45 -9.86 5.65 6.24
C LYS A 45 -8.81 5.09 7.20
N TRP A 46 -8.93 3.82 7.57
CA TRP A 46 -7.95 3.14 8.42
C TRP A 46 -6.55 3.12 7.79
N PHE A 47 -6.45 2.85 6.49
CA PHE A 47 -5.17 2.85 5.78
C PHE A 47 -4.50 4.24 5.87
N GLU A 48 -5.28 5.30 5.68
CA GLU A 48 -4.79 6.68 5.74
C GLU A 48 -4.34 7.10 7.14
N THR A 49 -5.16 6.82 8.16
CA THR A 49 -4.97 7.35 9.52
C THR A 49 -4.14 6.44 10.41
N VAL A 50 -4.01 5.15 10.07
CA VAL A 50 -3.30 4.15 10.90
C VAL A 50 -2.16 3.51 10.13
N ALA A 51 -2.43 2.88 8.98
CA ALA A 51 -1.42 2.06 8.31
C ALA A 51 -0.24 2.89 7.77
N ILE A 52 -0.51 4.00 7.06
CA ILE A 52 0.55 4.85 6.50
C ILE A 52 1.42 5.45 7.63
N PRO A 53 0.86 6.10 8.68
CA PRO A 53 1.68 6.60 9.79
C PRO A 53 2.52 5.51 10.46
N ALA A 54 1.96 4.32 10.66
CA ALA A 54 2.68 3.20 11.27
C ALA A 54 3.84 2.73 10.39
N ALA A 55 3.65 2.65 9.07
CA ALA A 55 4.70 2.29 8.13
C ALA A 55 5.83 3.33 8.08
N ILE A 56 5.49 4.63 8.08
CA ILE A 56 6.48 5.72 8.16
C ILE A 56 7.25 5.64 9.49
N GLY A 57 6.56 5.39 10.60
CA GLY A 57 7.15 5.28 11.93
C GLY A 57 8.15 4.13 12.08
N VAL A 58 8.09 3.12 11.21
CA VAL A 58 9.05 2.01 11.16
C VAL A 58 10.08 2.14 10.03
N GLY A 59 10.17 3.31 9.38
CA GLY A 59 11.23 3.62 8.43
C GLY A 59 10.85 3.49 6.95
N LEU A 60 9.57 3.45 6.59
CA LEU A 60 9.16 3.47 5.18
C LEU A 60 9.62 4.76 4.49
N GLN A 61 10.42 4.60 3.44
CA GLN A 61 10.98 5.68 2.63
C GLN A 61 10.39 5.72 1.21
N LYS A 62 9.99 4.57 0.64
CA LYS A 62 9.56 4.47 -0.76
C LYS A 62 8.57 3.32 -0.95
N ALA A 63 7.52 3.52 -1.75
CA ALA A 63 6.50 2.50 -1.96
C ALA A 63 6.11 2.31 -3.43
N ALA A 64 6.06 1.06 -3.89
CA ALA A 64 5.62 0.70 -5.24
C ALA A 64 4.32 -0.11 -5.19
N VAL A 65 3.43 0.15 -6.14
CA VAL A 65 2.15 -0.57 -6.25
C VAL A 65 1.99 -1.15 -7.65
N ILE A 66 1.81 -2.46 -7.75
CA ILE A 66 1.63 -3.17 -9.02
C ILE A 66 0.13 -3.30 -9.28
N HIS A 67 -0.32 -2.87 -10.46
CA HIS A 67 -1.73 -2.89 -10.85
C HIS A 67 -1.93 -3.35 -12.31
N ASP A 68 -3.16 -3.71 -12.66
CA ASP A 68 -3.59 -4.25 -13.95
C ASP A 68 -4.36 -3.22 -14.80
N ALA A 69 -4.15 -1.92 -14.56
CA ALA A 69 -4.85 -0.81 -15.23
C ALA A 69 -6.40 -0.85 -15.16
N ASN A 70 -6.98 -1.59 -14.22
CA ASN A 70 -8.43 -1.60 -14.03
C ASN A 70 -8.94 -0.23 -13.51
N ALA A 71 -9.82 0.41 -14.29
CA ALA A 71 -10.37 1.74 -14.01
C ALA A 71 -11.05 1.85 -12.62
N PHE A 72 -11.65 0.77 -12.11
CA PHE A 72 -12.26 0.76 -10.76
C PHE A 72 -11.23 0.91 -9.63
N LYS A 73 -10.00 0.44 -9.85
CA LYS A 73 -8.92 0.55 -8.87
C LYS A 73 -8.25 1.92 -8.91
N MET A 74 -8.33 2.62 -10.05
CA MET A 74 -7.67 3.92 -10.25
C MET A 74 -8.18 5.01 -9.29
N TYR A 75 -9.46 5.03 -8.95
CA TYR A 75 -9.98 6.01 -7.97
C TYR A 75 -9.35 5.81 -6.59
N TYR A 76 -9.27 4.56 -6.12
CA TYR A 76 -8.66 4.25 -4.82
C TYR A 76 -7.15 4.55 -4.82
N ILE A 77 -6.46 4.12 -5.88
CA ILE A 77 -5.05 4.39 -6.15
C ILE A 77 -4.76 5.89 -6.08
N ASN A 78 -5.56 6.71 -6.75
CA ASN A 78 -5.35 8.16 -6.78
C ASN A 78 -5.51 8.80 -5.40
N ILE A 79 -6.49 8.37 -4.61
CA ILE A 79 -6.65 8.86 -3.22
C ILE A 79 -5.42 8.49 -2.40
N ILE A 80 -5.02 7.21 -2.38
CA ILE A 80 -3.84 6.76 -1.63
C ILE A 80 -2.61 7.58 -2.00
N LEU A 81 -2.35 7.76 -3.30
CA LEU A 81 -1.19 8.48 -3.80
C LEU A 81 -1.12 9.90 -3.19
N GLN A 82 -2.25 10.61 -3.16
CA GLN A 82 -2.31 11.95 -2.59
C GLN A 82 -1.94 11.95 -1.10
N HIS A 83 -2.40 10.97 -0.32
CA HIS A 83 -2.13 10.92 1.11
C HIS A 83 -0.69 10.50 1.44
N VAL A 84 -0.14 9.55 0.68
CA VAL A 84 1.23 9.07 0.88
C VAL A 84 2.25 10.13 0.47
N LEU A 85 2.05 10.78 -0.69
CA LEU A 85 2.91 11.88 -1.15
C LEU A 85 2.88 13.08 -0.20
N LYS A 86 1.71 13.45 0.34
CA LYS A 86 1.59 14.52 1.35
C LYS A 86 2.41 14.25 2.62
N LYS A 87 2.70 12.99 2.93
CA LYS A 87 3.53 12.59 4.07
C LYS A 87 5.00 12.40 3.70
N GLY A 88 5.41 12.81 2.50
CA GLY A 88 6.81 12.82 2.07
C GLY A 88 7.35 11.46 1.64
N VAL A 89 6.51 10.44 1.47
CA VAL A 89 6.92 9.12 0.97
C VAL A 89 6.64 9.06 -0.54
N PRO A 90 7.66 8.98 -1.41
CA PRO A 90 7.46 8.73 -2.82
C PRO A 90 6.72 7.41 -3.05
N MET A 91 5.64 7.48 -3.82
CA MET A 91 4.87 6.32 -4.23
C MET A 91 4.65 6.34 -5.75
N LYS A 92 4.82 5.18 -6.40
CA LYS A 92 4.56 5.00 -7.85
C LYS A 92 3.79 3.72 -8.14
N PHE A 93 3.07 3.75 -9.26
CA PHE A 93 2.32 2.61 -9.79
C PHE A 93 3.03 2.01 -10.99
N PHE A 94 3.00 0.68 -11.10
CA PHE A 94 3.67 -0.07 -12.15
C PHE A 94 2.73 -1.14 -12.72
N GLY A 95 2.89 -1.45 -14.00
CA GLY A 95 2.17 -2.55 -14.66
C GLY A 95 2.81 -3.93 -14.44
N ASN A 96 4.05 -3.97 -13.98
CA ASN A 96 4.82 -5.20 -13.73
C ASN A 96 5.72 -5.05 -12.50
N THR A 97 6.15 -6.20 -11.98
CA THR A 97 6.94 -6.30 -10.75
C THR A 97 8.39 -5.86 -10.98
N GLU A 98 8.94 -6.12 -12.16
CA GLU A 98 10.33 -5.87 -12.50
C GLU A 98 10.67 -4.37 -12.45
N GLN A 99 9.84 -3.54 -13.10
CA GLN A 99 9.99 -2.07 -13.08
C GLN A 99 9.76 -1.49 -11.68
N ALA A 100 8.80 -2.05 -10.93
CA ALA A 100 8.56 -1.64 -9.56
C ALA A 100 9.79 -1.89 -8.68
N TYR A 101 10.39 -3.07 -8.81
CA TYR A 101 11.58 -3.46 -8.07
C TYR A 101 12.78 -2.58 -8.45
N GLN A 102 13.05 -2.41 -9.75
CA GLN A 102 14.11 -1.52 -10.24
C GLN A 102 13.98 -0.13 -9.62
N TRP A 103 12.81 0.49 -9.75
CA TRP A 103 12.58 1.82 -9.19
C TRP A 103 12.74 1.86 -7.67
N LEU A 104 12.31 0.83 -6.91
CA LEU A 104 12.52 0.80 -5.47
C LEU A 104 14.00 0.76 -5.09
N THR A 105 14.81 0.03 -5.85
CA THR A 105 16.25 -0.16 -5.59
C THR A 105 17.17 0.89 -6.22
N GLU A 106 16.66 1.68 -7.15
CA GLU A 106 17.38 2.83 -7.72
C GLU A 106 17.48 3.96 -6.69
N ASN A 107 18.71 4.42 -6.46
CA ASN A 107 19.06 5.57 -5.63
C ASN A 107 18.93 6.87 -6.42
#